data_AF-A0A7L4J7T7-F1
#
_entry.id   AF-A0A7L4J7T7-F1
#
_cell.length_a   1.000
_cell.length_b   1.000
_cell.length_c   1.000
_cell.angle_alpha   90.00
_cell.angle_beta   90.00
_cell.angle_gamma   90.00
#
_symmetry.space_group_name_H-M   'P 1'
#
loop_
_entity.id
_entity.type
_entity.pdbx_description
1 polymer ?
#
loop_
_entity_poly.entity_id
_entity_poly.type
_entity_poly.pdbx_seq_one_letter_code
_entity_poly.pdbx_strand_id
1 'polypeptide(L)'
;HVGLSLTWIPISLELYYDRGNHHEFVSLVKDLARPGEFTQSQTFDFEFTHVEKPYESYTGQNVKLRYFLRATVSRRLNDVVKEMDIVVHTLSTYPELNSSIKMEVGIEDCLHIEFEYNKSKYHLKDVIVGKIYFLLVRIKIKHMEIDIIKRETTGTGPNVYHENDTIAKYEIMDGAPVRGESIPIRLFLAGYELTPTMRDINKKFSVRYYLNLVLIDEEERRYFKQQ
;
A
#
# COMPACT_ATOMS: atom_id res chain seq x y z
N HIS A 1 -41.55 -10.31 7.11
CA HIS A 1 -40.23 -10.57 6.51
C HIS A 1 -40.15 -12.04 6.11
N VAL A 2 -39.37 -12.37 5.09
CA VAL A 2 -39.12 -13.76 4.64
C VAL A 2 -37.95 -14.38 5.43
N GLY A 3 -37.21 -13.58 6.19
CA GLY A 3 -36.15 -14.00 7.11
C GLY A 3 -35.31 -12.80 7.54
N LEU A 4 -34.53 -12.97 8.60
CA LEU A 4 -33.45 -12.06 8.98
C LEU A 4 -32.16 -12.89 9.02
N SER A 5 -31.16 -12.46 8.27
CA SER A 5 -29.84 -13.05 8.30
C SER A 5 -28.77 -11.98 8.51
N LEU A 6 -27.68 -12.39 9.12
CA LEU A 6 -26.46 -11.62 9.22
C LEU A 6 -25.35 -12.37 8.49
N THR A 7 -24.78 -11.70 7.51
CA THR A 7 -23.64 -12.20 6.75
C THR A 7 -22.40 -11.46 7.23
N TRP A 8 -21.43 -12.19 7.71
CA TRP A 8 -20.06 -11.71 7.78
C TRP A 8 -19.39 -11.94 6.43
N ILE A 9 -18.89 -10.86 5.83
CA ILE A 9 -18.11 -10.91 4.60
C ILE A 9 -16.65 -10.70 4.99
N PRO A 10 -15.88 -11.78 5.18
CA PRO A 10 -14.48 -11.70 5.54
C PRO A 10 -13.73 -10.93 4.47
N ILE A 11 -13.85 -11.19 3.17
CA ILE A 11 -13.10 -10.39 2.20
C ILE A 11 -13.97 -10.11 0.98
N SER A 12 -14.16 -8.83 0.70
CA SER A 12 -14.60 -8.34 -0.60
C SER A 12 -13.44 -7.62 -1.27
N LEU A 13 -13.06 -8.13 -2.44
CA LEU A 13 -12.09 -7.48 -3.32
C LEU A 13 -12.81 -6.92 -4.53
N GLU A 14 -12.81 -5.60 -4.62
CA GLU A 14 -13.44 -4.83 -5.68
C GLU A 14 -12.35 -4.32 -6.62
N LEU A 15 -12.45 -4.70 -7.90
CA LEU A 15 -11.58 -4.21 -8.96
C LEU A 15 -12.34 -3.13 -9.73
N TYR A 16 -11.82 -1.91 -9.78
CA TYR A 16 -12.59 -0.80 -10.36
C TYR A 16 -12.74 -0.87 -11.88
N TYR A 17 -11.90 -1.66 -12.56
CA TYR A 17 -12.09 -1.96 -13.97
C TYR A 17 -13.18 -3.01 -14.22
N ASP A 18 -13.62 -3.73 -13.18
CA ASP A 18 -14.63 -4.78 -13.23
C ASP A 18 -15.59 -4.66 -12.03
N ARG A 19 -16.17 -3.46 -11.84
CA ARG A 19 -17.02 -3.14 -10.68
C ARG A 19 -18.25 -4.04 -10.52
N GLY A 20 -18.63 -4.78 -11.56
CA GLY A 20 -19.75 -5.73 -11.50
C GLY A 20 -19.38 -7.09 -10.89
N ASN A 21 -18.10 -7.45 -10.87
CA ASN A 21 -17.63 -8.72 -10.31
C ASN A 21 -16.96 -8.49 -8.95
N HIS A 22 -17.77 -8.60 -7.90
CA HIS A 22 -17.24 -8.72 -6.55
C HIS A 22 -16.60 -10.09 -6.38
N HIS A 23 -15.31 -10.10 -6.05
CA HIS A 23 -14.64 -11.33 -5.67
C HIS A 23 -14.81 -11.53 -4.15
N GLU A 24 -15.93 -12.15 -3.78
CA GLU A 24 -16.15 -12.65 -2.42
C GLU A 24 -15.42 -14.00 -2.30
N PHE A 25 -14.42 -14.10 -1.42
CA PHE A 25 -13.62 -15.32 -1.31
C PHE A 25 -14.20 -16.34 -0.32
N VAL A 26 -14.80 -15.84 0.77
CA VAL A 26 -15.48 -16.61 1.82
C VAL A 26 -16.62 -15.74 2.33
N SER A 27 -17.77 -16.31 2.72
CA SER A 27 -18.83 -15.61 3.46
C SER A 27 -19.35 -16.52 4.57
N LEU A 28 -19.57 -15.96 5.76
CA LEU A 28 -20.15 -16.68 6.89
C LEU A 28 -21.56 -16.12 7.12
N VAL A 29 -22.56 -16.98 7.02
CA VAL A 29 -23.97 -16.58 7.19
C VAL A 29 -24.51 -17.15 8.48
N LYS A 30 -25.20 -16.31 9.27
CA LYS A 30 -25.95 -16.70 10.45
C LYS A 30 -27.38 -16.21 10.31
N ASP A 31 -28.33 -17.15 10.25
CA ASP A 31 -29.75 -16.81 10.27
C ASP A 31 -30.17 -16.43 11.68
N LEU A 32 -30.74 -15.23 11.83
CA LEU A 32 -31.11 -14.65 13.13
C LEU A 32 -32.63 -14.75 13.40
N ALA A 33 -33.46 -14.76 12.35
CA ALA A 33 -34.89 -15.00 12.49
C ALA A 33 -35.48 -15.73 11.28
N ARG A 34 -36.38 -16.68 11.55
CA ARG A 34 -37.20 -17.36 10.53
C ARG A 34 -38.21 -16.37 9.90
N PRO A 35 -38.83 -16.72 8.74
CA PRO A 35 -39.92 -15.92 8.18
C PRO A 35 -41.01 -15.60 9.23
N GLY A 36 -41.48 -14.36 9.26
CA GLY A 36 -42.43 -13.90 10.29
C GLY A 36 -42.76 -12.41 10.20
N GLU A 37 -43.26 -11.84 11.30
CA GLU A 37 -43.56 -10.42 11.44
C GLU A 37 -42.82 -9.82 12.65
N PHE A 38 -42.28 -8.61 12.47
CA PHE A 38 -41.72 -7.81 13.55
C PHE A 38 -42.72 -6.71 13.90
N THR A 39 -43.41 -6.86 15.03
CA THR A 39 -44.42 -5.89 15.52
C THR A 39 -43.83 -4.85 16.48
N GLN A 40 -42.63 -5.12 17.01
CA GLN A 40 -41.90 -4.27 17.94
C GLN A 40 -40.40 -4.33 17.64
N SER A 41 -39.65 -3.33 18.14
CA SER A 41 -38.19 -3.31 18.11
C SER A 41 -37.61 -4.51 18.87
N GLN A 42 -36.64 -5.19 18.26
CA GLN A 42 -36.01 -6.40 18.79
C GLN A 42 -34.50 -6.35 18.54
N THR A 43 -33.76 -7.10 19.35
CA THR A 43 -32.30 -7.24 19.27
C THR A 43 -31.96 -8.72 19.13
N PHE A 44 -30.99 -9.03 18.26
CA PHE A 44 -30.55 -10.39 17.99
C PHE A 44 -29.05 -10.48 18.20
N ASP A 45 -28.62 -11.36 19.10
CA ASP A 45 -27.21 -11.62 19.35
C ASP A 45 -26.62 -12.48 18.25
N PHE A 46 -25.36 -12.22 17.90
CA PHE A 46 -24.62 -12.98 16.92
C PHE A 46 -23.17 -13.16 17.33
N GLU A 47 -22.55 -14.21 16.80
CA GLU A 47 -21.15 -14.53 17.05
C GLU A 47 -20.63 -15.31 15.87
N PHE A 48 -19.45 -14.92 15.39
CA PHE A 48 -18.65 -15.66 14.41
C PHE A 48 -17.31 -16.00 15.05
N THR A 49 -17.08 -17.27 15.36
CA THR A 49 -15.82 -17.75 15.92
C THR A 49 -14.83 -18.10 14.81
N HIS A 50 -13.52 -17.98 15.07
CA HIS A 50 -12.45 -18.42 14.17
C HIS A 50 -12.51 -17.80 12.76
N VAL A 51 -12.89 -16.52 12.69
CA VAL A 51 -12.99 -15.79 11.43
C VAL A 51 -11.60 -15.47 10.88
N GLU A 52 -11.23 -16.11 9.77
CA GLU A 52 -10.00 -15.82 9.02
C GLU A 52 -10.03 -14.41 8.41
N LYS A 53 -8.93 -13.68 8.59
CA LYS A 53 -8.72 -12.33 8.05
C LYS A 53 -7.27 -12.22 7.52
N PRO A 54 -6.95 -12.94 6.44
CA PRO A 54 -5.56 -13.14 6.02
C PRO A 54 -4.88 -11.88 5.47
N TYR A 55 -5.65 -10.85 5.09
CA TYR A 55 -5.12 -9.66 4.41
C TYR A 55 -5.46 -8.36 5.14
N GLU A 56 -4.54 -7.41 5.14
CA GLU A 56 -4.80 -6.06 5.62
C GLU A 56 -5.82 -5.36 4.71
N SER A 57 -6.72 -4.58 5.32
CA SER A 57 -7.66 -3.74 4.56
C SER A 57 -6.91 -2.70 3.73
N TYR A 58 -7.39 -2.46 2.52
CA TYR A 58 -6.73 -1.55 1.58
C TYR A 58 -7.75 -0.80 0.73
N THR A 59 -7.56 0.51 0.58
CA THR A 59 -8.29 1.32 -0.40
C THR A 59 -7.28 1.98 -1.29
N GLY A 60 -7.23 1.52 -2.54
CA GLY A 60 -6.29 1.93 -3.56
C GLY A 60 -6.94 2.70 -4.69
N GLN A 61 -6.17 2.90 -5.75
CA GLN A 61 -6.60 3.65 -6.93
C GLN A 61 -7.49 2.81 -7.84
N ASN A 62 -7.14 1.53 -8.03
CA ASN A 62 -7.86 0.58 -8.91
C ASN A 62 -8.42 -0.63 -8.17
N VAL A 63 -8.15 -0.77 -6.87
CA VAL A 63 -8.60 -1.90 -6.04
C VAL A 63 -9.02 -1.46 -4.64
N LYS A 64 -10.04 -2.12 -4.10
CA LYS A 64 -10.45 -2.01 -2.70
C LYS A 64 -10.58 -3.40 -2.09
N LEU A 65 -9.91 -3.61 -0.96
CA LEU A 65 -10.04 -4.80 -0.12
C LEU A 65 -10.67 -4.36 1.21
N ARG A 66 -11.91 -4.80 1.46
CA ARG A 66 -12.65 -4.47 2.68
C ARG A 66 -13.29 -5.68 3.33
N TYR A 67 -13.49 -5.55 4.64
CA TYR A 67 -14.19 -6.48 5.52
C TYR A 67 -15.46 -5.79 6.00
N PHE A 68 -16.60 -6.48 6.06
CA PHE A 68 -17.82 -5.87 6.56
C PHE A 68 -18.85 -6.89 7.06
N LEU A 69 -19.70 -6.41 7.97
CA LEU A 69 -20.94 -7.10 8.35
C LEU A 69 -22.08 -6.59 7.49
N ARG A 70 -22.91 -7.51 6.98
CA ARG A 70 -24.12 -7.20 6.21
C ARG A 70 -25.33 -7.84 6.89
N ALA A 71 -26.21 -7.01 7.44
CA ALA A 71 -27.50 -7.45 7.97
C ALA A 71 -28.56 -7.32 6.87
N THR A 72 -29.31 -8.39 6.62
CA THR A 72 -30.32 -8.45 5.57
C THR A 72 -31.67 -8.89 6.16
N VAL A 73 -32.67 -8.02 6.05
CA VAL A 73 -34.07 -8.38 6.28
C VAL A 73 -34.70 -8.68 4.93
N SER A 74 -34.91 -9.96 4.64
CA SER A 74 -35.52 -10.36 3.37
C SER A 74 -37.00 -10.05 3.33
N ARG A 75 -37.49 -9.48 2.22
CA ARG A 75 -38.90 -9.09 2.01
C ARG A 75 -39.37 -9.60 0.63
N ARG A 76 -40.69 -9.56 0.40
CA ARG A 76 -41.27 -10.01 -0.88
C ARG A 76 -40.91 -9.13 -2.08
N LEU A 77 -40.61 -7.85 -1.84
CA LEU A 77 -40.30 -6.87 -2.89
C LEU A 77 -38.81 -6.53 -2.87
N ASN A 78 -38.40 -5.70 -1.90
CA ASN A 78 -37.03 -5.25 -1.75
C ASN A 78 -36.53 -5.55 -0.35
N ASP A 79 -35.39 -6.22 -0.28
CA ASP A 79 -34.69 -6.51 0.97
C ASP A 79 -34.19 -5.21 1.62
N VAL A 80 -34.18 -5.19 2.95
CA VAL A 80 -33.54 -4.10 3.70
C VAL A 80 -32.15 -4.58 4.09
N VAL A 81 -31.14 -3.93 3.52
CA VAL A 81 -29.73 -4.28 3.73
C VAL A 81 -29.03 -3.15 4.47
N LYS A 82 -28.24 -3.51 5.49
CA LYS A 82 -27.36 -2.57 6.19
C LYS A 82 -25.96 -3.16 6.29
N GLU A 83 -24.97 -2.39 5.87
CA GLU A 83 -23.56 -2.76 5.95
C GLU A 83 -22.82 -1.93 7.01
N MET A 84 -21.81 -2.55 7.62
CA MET A 84 -20.88 -1.92 8.54
C MET A 84 -19.46 -2.42 8.26
N ASP A 85 -18.60 -1.48 7.85
CA ASP A 85 -17.20 -1.77 7.52
C ASP A 85 -16.35 -2.01 8.77
N ILE A 86 -15.38 -2.91 8.63
CA ILE A 86 -14.37 -3.23 9.64
C ILE A 86 -13.00 -3.12 8.97
N VAL A 87 -12.04 -2.55 9.69
CA VAL A 87 -10.64 -2.47 9.25
C VAL A 87 -9.85 -3.60 9.91
N VAL A 88 -9.04 -4.28 9.11
CA VAL A 88 -8.12 -5.34 9.53
C VAL A 88 -6.69 -4.88 9.29
N HIS A 89 -5.83 -5.03 10.29
CA HIS A 89 -4.38 -4.86 10.17
C HIS A 89 -3.66 -6.21 10.31
N THR A 90 -2.59 -6.38 9.55
CA THR A 90 -1.72 -7.54 9.60
C THR A 90 -0.40 -7.15 10.25
N LEU A 91 -0.15 -7.67 11.45
CA LEU A 91 1.10 -7.44 12.16
C LEU A 91 2.20 -8.33 11.59
N SER A 92 3.41 -7.80 11.50
CA SER A 92 4.60 -8.51 11.05
C SER A 92 5.77 -8.20 11.95
N THR A 93 6.61 -9.20 12.19
CA THR A 93 7.87 -9.06 12.93
C THR A 93 9.01 -9.50 12.04
N TYR A 94 10.00 -8.63 11.85
CA TYR A 94 11.21 -8.93 11.11
C TYR A 94 12.41 -8.80 12.03
N PRO A 95 13.43 -9.67 11.92
CA PRO A 95 14.69 -9.46 12.60
C PRO A 95 15.30 -8.12 12.18
N GLU A 96 15.86 -7.37 13.13
CA GLU A 96 16.66 -6.18 12.83
C GLU A 96 18.02 -6.59 12.27
N LEU A 97 18.02 -7.05 11.02
CA LEU A 97 19.23 -7.26 10.24
C LEU A 97 19.57 -5.95 9.53
N ASN A 98 20.52 -5.22 10.11
CA ASN A 98 21.11 -4.04 9.47
C ASN A 98 22.10 -4.51 8.39
N SER A 99 21.57 -4.84 7.22
CA SER A 99 22.38 -4.97 6.00
C SER A 99 22.26 -3.66 5.24
N SER A 100 23.34 -2.88 5.18
CA SER A 100 23.31 -1.67 4.36
C SER A 100 23.09 -2.03 2.90
N ILE A 101 22.23 -1.25 2.24
CA ILE A 101 21.92 -1.39 0.83
C ILE A 101 22.50 -0.19 0.11
N LYS A 102 23.09 -0.45 -1.05
CA LYS A 102 23.68 0.57 -1.91
C LYS A 102 22.87 0.67 -3.19
N MET A 103 22.46 1.88 -3.51
CA MET A 103 21.83 2.26 -4.75
C MET A 103 22.71 3.29 -5.44
N GLU A 104 23.14 3.01 -6.67
CA GLU A 104 24.05 3.89 -7.41
C GLU A 104 23.44 4.44 -8.70
N VAL A 105 23.74 5.71 -8.97
CA VAL A 105 23.50 6.39 -10.25
C VAL A 105 24.87 6.71 -10.84
N GLY A 106 25.18 6.06 -11.95
CA GLY A 106 26.46 6.19 -12.64
C GLY A 106 26.29 6.53 -14.11
N ILE A 107 27.03 7.53 -14.57
CA ILE A 107 27.29 7.83 -15.97
C ILE A 107 28.80 7.75 -16.14
N GLU A 108 29.25 6.90 -17.06
CA GLU A 108 30.66 6.69 -17.34
C GLU A 108 31.39 8.02 -17.54
N ASP A 109 32.54 8.17 -16.87
CA ASP A 109 33.40 9.35 -16.91
C ASP A 109 32.75 10.71 -16.55
N CYS A 110 31.52 10.74 -16.05
CA CYS A 110 30.75 11.97 -15.85
C CYS A 110 30.18 12.11 -14.44
N LEU A 111 29.53 11.06 -13.91
CA LEU A 111 28.79 11.14 -12.65
C LEU A 111 28.82 9.76 -11.96
N HIS A 112 29.14 9.72 -10.67
CA HIS A 112 28.98 8.52 -9.86
C HIS A 112 28.56 8.93 -8.45
N ILE A 113 27.32 8.64 -8.12
CA ILE A 113 26.71 8.91 -6.82
C ILE A 113 26.21 7.61 -6.24
N GLU A 114 26.55 7.37 -4.98
CA GLU A 114 26.09 6.22 -4.20
C GLU A 114 25.19 6.70 -3.07
N PHE A 115 23.99 6.12 -2.96
CA PHE A 115 23.12 6.25 -1.80
C PHE A 115 23.12 4.95 -1.02
N GLU A 116 23.62 5.00 0.21
CA GLU A 116 23.63 3.89 1.16
C GLU A 116 22.53 4.09 2.20
N TYR A 117 21.73 3.05 2.51
CA TYR A 117 20.70 3.10 3.55
C TYR A 117 20.65 1.82 4.40
N ASN A 118 20.15 1.93 5.63
CA ASN A 118 20.41 0.98 6.70
C ASN A 118 19.62 -0.34 6.65
N LYS A 119 18.42 -0.38 6.05
CA LYS A 119 17.55 -1.57 6.02
C LYS A 119 16.84 -1.74 4.67
N SER A 120 16.47 -2.99 4.36
CA SER A 120 15.58 -3.32 3.22
C SER A 120 14.10 -3.31 3.58
N LYS A 121 13.79 -3.28 4.87
CA LYS A 121 12.44 -3.36 5.42
C LYS A 121 12.33 -2.35 6.55
N TYR A 122 11.24 -1.60 6.53
CA TYR A 122 10.95 -0.58 7.52
C TYR A 122 9.53 -0.79 8.05
N HIS A 123 9.35 -0.56 9.34
CA HIS A 123 8.02 -0.39 9.90
C HIS A 123 7.43 0.95 9.45
N LEU A 124 6.10 1.09 9.43
CA LEU A 124 5.40 2.30 8.94
C LEU A 124 5.77 3.59 9.69
N LYS A 125 6.32 3.45 10.89
CA LYS A 125 6.78 4.57 11.75
C LYS A 125 8.31 4.60 11.94
N ASP A 126 9.04 3.80 11.16
CA ASP A 126 10.50 3.74 11.24
C ASP A 126 11.15 4.98 10.59
N VAL A 127 12.48 5.05 10.67
CA VAL A 127 13.29 6.08 10.02
C VAL A 127 14.27 5.43 9.06
N ILE A 128 14.24 5.87 7.80
CA ILE A 128 15.26 5.51 6.82
C ILE A 128 16.49 6.36 7.14
N VAL A 129 17.57 5.70 7.53
CA VAL A 129 18.85 6.36 7.82
C VAL A 129 19.83 5.96 6.73
N GLY A 130 20.37 6.96 6.05
CA GLY A 130 21.27 6.74 4.94
C GLY A 130 22.30 7.84 4.77
N LYS A 131 23.10 7.70 3.72
CA LYS A 131 24.15 8.64 3.37
C LYS A 131 24.37 8.63 1.86
N ILE A 132 24.46 9.81 1.28
CA ILE A 132 24.81 9.99 -0.13
C ILE A 132 26.31 10.29 -0.21
N TYR A 133 27.00 9.66 -1.15
CA TYR A 133 28.41 9.83 -1.43
C TYR A 133 28.61 10.29 -2.88
N PHE A 134 29.35 11.38 -3.06
CA PHE A 134 29.70 11.92 -4.38
C PHE A 134 31.07 11.40 -4.80
N LEU A 135 31.09 10.28 -5.53
CA LEU A 135 32.33 9.59 -5.92
C LEU A 135 32.99 10.23 -7.16
N LEU A 136 32.17 10.68 -8.11
CA LEU A 136 32.58 11.44 -9.30
C LEU A 136 31.50 12.46 -9.64
N VAL A 137 31.89 13.73 -9.80
CA VAL A 137 30.97 14.81 -10.22
C VAL A 137 31.71 15.68 -11.24
N ARG A 138 31.47 15.44 -12.53
CA ARG A 138 31.97 16.27 -13.64
C ARG A 138 30.86 17.04 -14.35
N ILE A 139 29.60 16.68 -14.09
CA ILE A 139 28.42 17.40 -14.52
C ILE A 139 27.91 18.25 -13.35
N LYS A 140 27.45 19.48 -13.64
CA LYS A 140 26.84 20.34 -12.63
C LYS A 140 25.42 19.89 -12.34
N ILE A 141 25.18 19.51 -11.09
CA ILE A 141 23.86 19.11 -10.59
C ILE A 141 23.09 20.38 -10.26
N LYS A 142 21.84 20.44 -10.71
CA LYS A 142 20.91 21.52 -10.41
C LYS A 142 20.05 21.16 -9.20
N HIS A 143 19.47 19.96 -9.22
CA HIS A 143 18.52 19.47 -8.21
C HIS A 143 18.78 18.00 -7.89
N MET A 144 18.61 17.61 -6.63
CA MET A 144 18.63 16.21 -6.22
C MET A 144 17.58 15.94 -5.14
N GLU A 145 16.82 14.86 -5.31
CA GLU A 145 15.78 14.44 -4.36
C GLU A 145 15.72 12.90 -4.21
N ILE A 146 15.19 12.45 -3.08
CA ILE A 146 14.79 11.06 -2.87
C ILE A 146 13.26 11.02 -2.73
N ASP A 147 12.62 10.24 -3.58
CA ASP A 147 11.19 9.99 -3.50
C ASP A 147 10.88 8.65 -2.84
N ILE A 148 9.76 8.60 -2.12
CA ILE A 148 9.09 7.34 -1.77
C ILE A 148 7.95 7.14 -2.76
N ILE A 149 8.07 6.14 -3.62
CA ILE A 149 7.07 5.83 -4.65
C ILE A 149 6.30 4.58 -4.23
N LYS A 150 4.99 4.72 -4.11
CA LYS A 150 4.04 3.61 -4.00
C LYS A 150 3.63 3.17 -5.40
N ARG A 151 3.81 1.90 -5.72
CA ARG A 151 3.30 1.27 -6.94
C ARG A 151 2.19 0.30 -6.60
N GLU A 152 1.00 0.57 -7.11
CA GLU A 152 -0.13 -0.35 -7.11
C GLU A 152 -0.19 -1.06 -8.47
N THR A 153 -0.08 -2.38 -8.45
CA THR A 153 -0.29 -3.22 -9.62
C THR A 153 -1.56 -4.02 -9.42
N THR A 154 -2.50 -3.92 -10.35
CA THR A 154 -3.82 -4.55 -10.24
C THR A 154 -4.16 -5.30 -11.52
N GLY A 155 -4.77 -6.48 -11.40
CA GLY A 155 -5.24 -7.29 -12.53
C GLY A 155 -4.53 -8.63 -12.69
N THR A 156 -5.02 -9.43 -13.64
CA THR A 156 -4.55 -10.80 -13.89
C THR A 156 -4.47 -11.10 -15.38
N GLY A 157 -3.44 -11.82 -15.81
CA GLY A 157 -3.28 -12.23 -17.20
C GLY A 157 -2.94 -11.04 -18.10
N PRO A 158 -3.64 -10.83 -19.24
CA PRO A 158 -3.31 -9.77 -20.19
C PRO A 158 -3.71 -8.36 -19.71
N ASN A 159 -4.59 -8.25 -18.71
CA ASN A 159 -5.11 -6.96 -18.23
C ASN A 159 -4.47 -6.59 -16.89
N VAL A 160 -3.21 -6.12 -16.95
CA VAL A 160 -2.47 -5.62 -15.78
C VAL A 160 -2.38 -4.11 -15.87
N TYR A 161 -2.76 -3.44 -14.79
CA TYR A 161 -2.74 -2.00 -14.63
C TYR A 161 -1.70 -1.62 -13.58
N HIS A 162 -1.01 -0.50 -13.80
CA HIS A 162 0.02 0.02 -12.90
C HIS A 162 -0.27 1.47 -12.57
N GLU A 163 -0.40 1.77 -11.28
CA GLU A 163 -0.50 3.13 -10.76
C GLU A 163 0.73 3.42 -9.92
N ASN A 164 1.35 4.58 -10.13
CA ASN A 164 2.44 5.05 -9.30
C ASN A 164 1.99 6.33 -8.59
N ASP A 165 2.22 6.38 -7.29
CA ASP A 165 1.94 7.54 -6.45
C ASP A 165 3.22 7.94 -5.72
N THR A 166 3.54 9.24 -5.75
CA THR A 166 4.73 9.78 -5.09
C THR A 166 4.33 10.25 -3.70
N ILE A 167 4.57 9.40 -2.71
CA ILE A 167 4.12 9.60 -1.32
C ILE A 167 4.92 10.69 -0.62
N ALA A 168 6.21 10.75 -0.91
CA ALA A 168 7.13 11.70 -0.31
C ALA A 168 8.15 12.15 -1.35
N LYS A 169 8.55 13.42 -1.26
CA LYS A 169 9.70 13.98 -1.97
C LYS A 169 10.60 14.63 -0.93
N TYR A 170 11.83 14.14 -0.84
CA TYR A 170 12.84 14.70 0.05
C TYR A 170 13.91 15.37 -0.78
N GLU A 171 13.80 16.69 -0.89
CA GLU A 171 14.80 17.53 -1.54
C GLU A 171 16.07 17.54 -0.70
N ILE A 172 17.19 17.18 -1.33
CA ILE A 172 18.46 17.01 -0.63
C ILE A 172 19.32 18.25 -0.77
N MET A 173 19.44 18.76 -2.00
CA MET A 173 20.29 19.90 -2.28
C MET A 173 19.90 20.64 -3.56
N ASP A 174 20.16 21.94 -3.52
CA ASP A 174 20.30 22.82 -4.67
C ASP A 174 21.78 23.21 -4.80
N GLY A 175 22.44 22.84 -5.90
CA GLY A 175 23.83 23.25 -6.19
C GLY A 175 24.77 22.12 -6.60
N ALA A 176 26.05 22.47 -6.78
CA ALA A 176 27.08 21.59 -7.34
C ALA A 176 27.94 20.95 -6.22
N PRO A 177 27.68 19.69 -5.83
CA PRO A 177 28.51 19.00 -4.85
C PRO A 177 29.89 18.70 -5.43
N VAL A 178 30.90 18.59 -4.57
CA VAL A 178 32.25 18.20 -5.01
C VAL A 178 32.56 16.74 -4.68
N ARG A 179 33.49 16.18 -5.45
CA ARG A 179 33.98 14.81 -5.22
C ARG A 179 34.48 14.65 -3.78
N GLY A 180 34.02 13.60 -3.12
CA GLY A 180 34.37 13.26 -1.74
C GLY A 180 33.42 13.82 -0.69
N GLU A 181 32.49 14.71 -1.07
CA GLU A 181 31.43 15.14 -0.16
C GLU A 181 30.45 14.01 0.14
N SER A 182 29.75 14.16 1.27
CA SER A 182 28.71 13.24 1.64
C SER A 182 27.61 13.91 2.46
N ILE A 183 26.37 13.54 2.21
CA ILE A 183 25.19 14.13 2.86
C ILE A 183 24.47 13.04 3.66
N PRO A 184 24.34 13.17 5.00
CA PRO A 184 23.54 12.25 5.80
C PRO A 184 22.04 12.46 5.54
N ILE A 185 21.30 11.36 5.42
CA ILE A 185 19.85 11.35 5.13
C ILE A 185 19.11 10.71 6.30
N ARG A 186 18.01 11.35 6.73
CA ARG A 186 17.06 10.82 7.71
C ARG A 186 15.63 11.10 7.26
N LEU A 187 14.94 10.06 6.78
CA LEU A 187 13.54 10.15 6.33
C LEU A 187 12.62 9.50 7.37
N PHE A 188 11.78 10.31 8.01
CA PHE A 188 10.81 9.84 9.01
C PHE A 188 9.54 9.33 8.33
N LEU A 189 9.25 8.04 8.44
CA LEU A 189 8.09 7.43 7.76
C LEU A 189 6.76 7.75 8.44
N ALA A 190 6.79 8.05 9.74
CA ALA A 190 5.59 8.31 10.54
C ALA A 190 4.76 9.53 10.08
N GLY A 191 5.35 10.42 9.27
CA GLY A 191 4.67 11.59 8.70
C GLY A 191 3.92 11.33 7.40
N TYR A 192 4.00 10.12 6.84
CA TYR A 192 3.41 9.77 5.55
C TYR A 192 2.30 8.74 5.69
N GLU A 193 1.31 8.82 4.79
CA GLU A 193 0.23 7.85 4.69
C GLU A 193 0.70 6.57 3.97
N LEU A 194 1.35 5.70 4.74
CA LEU A 194 1.89 4.43 4.26
C LEU A 194 1.02 3.26 4.70
N THR A 195 0.95 2.24 3.84
CA THR A 195 0.41 0.91 4.16
C THR A 195 1.54 -0.10 4.15
N PRO A 196 1.37 -1.29 4.74
CA PRO A 196 2.34 -2.36 4.55
C PRO A 196 2.51 -2.71 3.06
N THR A 197 3.65 -3.30 2.73
CA THR A 197 3.83 -3.91 1.40
C THR A 197 2.91 -5.10 1.28
N MET A 198 2.07 -5.11 0.24
CA MET A 198 1.11 -6.16 -0.05
C MET A 198 1.58 -6.88 -1.31
N ARG A 199 2.00 -8.16 -1.19
CA ARG A 199 2.55 -8.92 -2.32
C ARG A 199 1.55 -9.97 -2.77
N ASP A 200 1.20 -9.90 -4.06
CA ASP A 200 0.37 -10.88 -4.77
C ASP A 200 -0.89 -11.27 -3.99
N ILE A 201 -1.60 -10.28 -3.45
CA ILE A 201 -2.79 -10.47 -2.62
C ILE A 201 -3.84 -11.18 -3.46
N ASN A 202 -4.05 -12.45 -3.10
CA ASN A 202 -4.85 -13.42 -3.84
C ASN A 202 -4.59 -13.42 -5.36
N LYS A 203 -3.34 -13.15 -5.77
CA LYS A 203 -2.94 -12.99 -7.19
C LYS A 203 -3.71 -11.90 -7.95
N LYS A 204 -4.36 -10.97 -7.27
CA LYS A 204 -5.19 -9.91 -7.88
C LYS A 204 -4.51 -8.55 -7.90
N PHE A 205 -3.75 -8.22 -6.86
CA PHE A 205 -3.03 -6.96 -6.81
C PHE A 205 -1.78 -7.04 -5.92
N SER A 206 -0.92 -6.05 -6.07
CA SER A 206 0.25 -5.80 -5.22
C SER A 206 0.39 -4.31 -4.94
N VAL A 207 0.84 -3.98 -3.74
CA VAL A 207 1.24 -2.63 -3.32
C VAL A 207 2.69 -2.71 -2.88
N ARG A 208 3.58 -2.02 -3.59
CA ARG A 208 5.02 -2.03 -3.33
C ARG A 208 5.53 -0.60 -3.15
N TYR A 209 6.54 -0.46 -2.32
CA TYR A 209 7.20 0.81 -2.06
C TYR A 209 8.63 0.76 -2.57
N TYR A 210 9.09 1.88 -3.10
CA TYR A 210 10.41 2.03 -3.67
C TYR A 210 11.03 3.35 -3.24
N LEU A 211 12.34 3.34 -3.03
CA LEU A 211 13.12 4.56 -2.97
C LEU A 211 13.58 4.91 -4.38
N ASN A 212 13.37 6.16 -4.78
CA ASN A 212 13.75 6.65 -6.09
C ASN A 212 14.66 7.86 -5.93
N LEU A 213 15.95 7.70 -6.22
CA LEU A 213 16.91 8.79 -6.24
C LEU A 213 16.77 9.50 -7.59
N VAL A 214 16.48 10.79 -7.57
CA VAL A 214 16.31 11.63 -8.76
C VAL A 214 17.36 12.73 -8.76
N LEU A 215 17.98 12.93 -9.91
CA LEU A 215 18.99 13.94 -10.17
C LEU A 215 18.61 14.71 -11.43
N ILE A 216 18.75 16.04 -11.39
CA ILE A 216 18.55 16.92 -12.53
C ILE A 216 19.80 17.78 -12.67
N ASP A 217 20.37 17.85 -13.87
CA ASP A 217 21.52 18.71 -14.16
C ASP A 217 21.12 20.10 -14.69
N GLU A 218 22.10 20.98 -14.91
CA GLU A 218 21.85 22.32 -15.46
C GLU A 218 21.28 22.31 -16.90
N GLU A 219 21.36 21.18 -17.62
CA GLU A 219 20.80 21.00 -18.95
C GLU A 219 19.37 20.40 -18.92
N GLU A 220 18.74 20.34 -17.73
CA GLU A 220 17.44 19.72 -17.48
C GLU A 220 17.39 18.21 -17.79
N ARG A 221 18.54 17.53 -17.88
CA ARG A 221 18.59 16.07 -18.04
C ARG A 221 18.28 15.42 -16.70
N ARG A 222 17.40 14.42 -16.74
CA ARG A 222 16.94 13.68 -15.56
C ARG A 222 17.59 12.31 -15.48
N TYR A 223 18.20 12.01 -14.36
CA TYR A 223 18.74 10.69 -14.03
C TYR A 223 17.99 10.16 -12.82
N PHE A 224 17.62 8.87 -12.86
CA PHE A 224 16.93 8.26 -11.75
C PHE A 224 17.33 6.81 -11.55
N LYS A 225 17.33 6.36 -10.30
CA LYS A 225 17.49 4.97 -9.92
C LYS A 225 16.48 4.63 -8.85
N GLN A 226 15.81 3.49 -9.05
CA GLN A 226 14.78 2.99 -8.16
C GLN A 226 15.19 1.64 -7.57
N GLN A 227 14.93 1.44 -6.28
CA GLN A 227 15.10 0.16 -5.59
C GLN A 227 13.97 -0.14 -4.60
#